data_AF-A0A9P7HIS2-F1
#
_entry.id   AF-A0A9P7HIS2-F1
#
_cell.length_a   1.000
_cell.length_b   1.000
_cell.length_c   1.000
_cell.angle_alpha   90.00
_cell.angle_beta   90.00
_cell.angle_gamma   90.00
#
_symmetry.space_group_name_H-M   'P 1'
#
loop_
_entity.id
_entity.type
_entity.pdbx_description
1 polymer ?
#
loop_
_entity_poly.entity_id
_entity_poly.type
_entity_poly.pdbx_seq_one_letter_code
_entity_poly.pdbx_strand_id
1 'polypeptide(L)'
;MDSTTIEQDLLQWPGELGDEFAQIHLWEAFRLAGILHSRCLADHHQDQTTPPRVNISTEILRMKVFASIQAIIGIGTFNFRLSLARAILYPLFIAGILAENAQEQQLTRVAFQYIMQKGQEGTEQIIMDIVAKVWKNGKGGNEASKLMIATEATAELNAEIHLY
;
A
#
# COMPACT_ATOMS: atom_id res chain seq x y z
N MET A 1 20.67 3.91 0.60
CA MET A 1 20.42 2.47 0.84
C MET A 1 19.75 1.96 -0.42
N ASP A 2 20.21 0.83 -0.94
CA ASP A 2 19.66 0.27 -2.17
C ASP A 2 18.34 -0.45 -1.84
N SER A 3 17.36 -0.45 -2.75
CA SER A 3 16.02 -1.05 -2.54
C SER A 3 16.08 -2.53 -2.14
N THR A 4 17.10 -3.25 -2.60
CA THR A 4 17.35 -4.66 -2.27
C THR A 4 17.76 -4.88 -0.82
N THR A 5 18.43 -3.94 -0.15
CA THR A 5 18.71 -4.03 1.29
C THR A 5 17.47 -3.72 2.11
N ILE A 6 16.66 -2.75 1.67
CA ILE A 6 15.40 -2.37 2.36
C ILE A 6 14.40 -3.54 2.40
N GLU A 7 14.19 -4.24 1.27
CA GLU A 7 13.28 -5.39 1.25
C GLU A 7 13.75 -6.51 2.21
N GLN A 8 15.05 -6.75 2.27
CA GLN A 8 15.61 -7.77 3.17
C GLN A 8 15.40 -7.40 4.64
N ASP A 9 15.68 -6.15 4.99
CA ASP A 9 15.50 -5.66 6.36
C ASP A 9 14.02 -5.78 6.79
N LEU A 10 13.08 -5.43 5.91
CA LEU A 10 11.64 -5.57 6.17
C LEU A 10 11.17 -7.02 6.25
N LEU A 11 11.77 -7.93 5.47
CA LEU A 11 11.49 -9.37 5.56
C LEU A 11 11.99 -9.96 6.87
N GLN A 12 13.10 -9.46 7.41
CA GLN A 12 13.66 -9.88 8.70
C GLN A 12 13.05 -9.16 9.90
N TRP A 13 12.30 -8.07 9.69
CA TRP A 13 11.62 -7.38 10.78
C TRP A 13 10.58 -8.33 11.41
N PRO A 14 10.70 -8.66 12.72
CA PRO A 14 9.77 -9.58 13.39
C PRO A 14 8.32 -9.08 13.48
N GLY A 15 8.04 -7.85 13.04
CA GLY A 15 6.76 -7.18 13.18
C GLY A 15 6.67 -6.44 14.51
N GLU A 16 5.46 -6.00 14.85
CA GLU A 16 5.18 -5.32 16.10
C GLU A 16 4.66 -6.31 17.16
N LEU A 17 5.27 -6.27 18.34
CA LEU A 17 4.79 -6.97 19.53
C LEU A 17 3.98 -6.00 20.39
N GLY A 18 2.78 -5.66 19.93
CA GLY A 18 1.84 -4.81 20.64
C GLY A 18 0.77 -5.63 21.37
N ASP A 19 0.20 -5.06 22.44
CA ASP A 19 -0.96 -5.65 23.12
C ASP A 19 -2.28 -5.37 22.35
N GLU A 20 -2.26 -4.37 21.46
CA GLU A 20 -3.42 -3.97 20.67
C GLU A 20 -3.45 -4.67 19.31
N PHE A 21 -4.44 -5.56 19.12
CA PHE A 21 -4.64 -6.32 17.88
C PHE A 21 -4.67 -5.44 16.61
N ALA A 22 -5.28 -4.25 16.68
CA ALA A 22 -5.32 -3.32 15.56
C ALA A 22 -3.92 -2.81 15.17
N GLN A 23 -3.06 -2.55 16.16
CA GLN A 23 -1.71 -2.06 15.91
C GLN A 23 -0.83 -3.13 15.28
N ILE A 24 -0.95 -4.39 15.72
CA ILE A 24 -0.24 -5.53 15.12
C ILE A 24 -0.54 -5.61 13.62
N HIS A 25 -1.82 -5.57 13.24
CA HIS A 25 -2.21 -5.63 11.83
C HIS A 25 -1.85 -4.38 11.05
N LEU A 26 -1.89 -3.20 11.68
CA LEU A 26 -1.48 -1.95 11.05
C LEU A 26 0.00 -2.00 10.67
N TRP A 27 0.86 -2.34 11.62
CA TRP A 27 2.30 -2.41 11.40
C TRP A 27 2.70 -3.53 10.44
N GLU A 28 2.00 -4.66 10.47
CA GLU A 28 2.18 -5.72 9.46
C GLU A 28 1.80 -5.23 8.06
N ALA A 29 0.68 -4.50 7.91
CA ALA A 29 0.31 -3.91 6.63
C ALA A 29 1.36 -2.90 6.13
N PHE A 30 1.91 -2.08 7.03
CA PHE A 30 3.02 -1.15 6.74
C PHE A 30 4.25 -1.86 6.22
N ARG A 31 4.69 -2.91 6.91
CA ARG A 31 5.86 -3.69 6.53
C ARG A 31 5.72 -4.24 5.11
N LEU A 32 4.58 -4.88 4.84
CA LEU A 32 4.29 -5.49 3.56
C LEU A 32 4.19 -4.45 2.44
N ALA A 33 3.59 -3.30 2.71
CA ALA A 33 3.54 -2.18 1.77
C ALA A 33 4.92 -1.59 1.50
N GLY A 34 5.79 -1.51 2.52
CA GLY A 34 7.19 -1.11 2.37
C GLY A 34 7.96 -2.05 1.43
N ILE A 35 7.75 -3.37 1.54
CA ILE A 35 8.36 -4.35 0.63
C ILE A 35 7.87 -4.12 -0.80
N LEU A 36 6.54 -4.01 -0.99
CA LEU A 36 5.94 -3.75 -2.31
C LEU A 36 6.47 -2.45 -2.93
N HIS A 37 6.53 -1.38 -2.15
CA HIS A 37 7.05 -0.09 -2.61
C HIS A 37 8.54 -0.19 -2.97
N SER A 38 9.34 -0.90 -2.19
CA SER A 38 10.76 -1.11 -2.51
C SER A 38 10.95 -1.80 -3.85
N ARG A 39 10.10 -2.77 -4.20
CA ARG A 39 10.13 -3.45 -5.51
C ARG A 39 9.79 -2.50 -6.65
N CYS A 40 8.78 -1.65 -6.49
CA CYS A 40 8.47 -0.60 -7.47
C CYS A 40 9.68 0.31 -7.75
N LEU A 41 10.48 0.63 -6.72
CA LEU A 41 11.69 1.45 -6.87
C LEU A 41 12.85 0.66 -7.46
N ALA A 42 13.00 -0.63 -7.13
CA ALA A 42 14.05 -1.50 -7.66
C ALA A 42 13.88 -1.76 -9.17
N ASP A 43 12.66 -2.00 -9.63
CA ASP A 43 12.34 -2.20 -11.05
C ASP A 43 12.64 -0.97 -11.90
N HIS A 44 12.72 0.22 -11.29
CA HIS A 44 13.14 1.45 -11.96
C HIS A 44 14.65 1.49 -12.28
N HIS A 45 15.44 0.61 -11.65
CA HIS A 45 16.90 0.65 -11.64
C HIS A 45 17.57 -0.66 -12.09
N GLN A 46 16.85 -1.65 -12.63
CA GLN A 46 17.42 -2.97 -12.88
C GLN A 46 18.56 -2.98 -13.93
N ASP A 47 19.79 -2.95 -13.41
CA ASP A 47 20.94 -3.70 -13.91
C ASP A 47 20.74 -5.20 -13.59
N GLN A 48 20.78 -6.03 -14.64
CA GLN A 48 20.38 -7.45 -14.64
C GLN A 48 21.39 -8.42 -13.98
N THR A 49 22.16 -8.02 -12.97
CA THR A 49 23.36 -8.77 -12.54
C THR A 49 23.24 -9.56 -11.23
N THR A 50 22.11 -9.52 -10.53
CA THR A 50 21.93 -10.26 -9.27
C THR A 50 21.07 -11.53 -9.44
N PRO A 51 21.49 -12.69 -8.90
CA PRO A 51 20.74 -13.93 -9.01
C PRO A 51 19.37 -13.84 -8.30
N PRO A 52 18.35 -14.55 -8.79
CA PRO A 52 17.00 -14.46 -8.25
C PRO A 52 16.96 -15.06 -6.84
N ARG A 53 16.78 -14.21 -5.82
CA ARG A 53 16.39 -14.69 -4.49
C ARG A 53 14.95 -15.20 -4.57
N VAL A 54 14.62 -16.22 -3.78
CA VAL A 54 13.26 -16.75 -3.64
C VAL A 54 12.40 -15.67 -2.97
N ASN A 55 11.87 -14.76 -3.78
CA ASN A 55 11.08 -13.64 -3.34
C ASN A 55 9.61 -14.07 -3.26
N ILE A 56 8.94 -13.77 -2.13
CA ILE A 56 7.49 -13.94 -1.99
C ILE A 56 6.81 -13.17 -3.13
N SER A 57 5.83 -13.76 -3.82
CA SER A 57 5.20 -13.08 -4.96
C SER A 57 4.51 -11.77 -4.55
N THR A 58 4.51 -10.79 -5.44
CA THR A 58 3.82 -9.50 -5.22
C THR A 58 2.34 -9.73 -4.93
N GLU A 59 1.70 -10.67 -5.62
CA GLU A 59 0.31 -11.08 -5.36
C GLU A 59 0.10 -11.49 -3.89
N ILE A 60 0.96 -12.37 -3.34
CA ILE A 60 0.84 -12.82 -1.96
C ILE A 60 1.02 -11.65 -0.99
N LEU A 61 1.99 -10.76 -1.24
CA LEU A 61 2.20 -9.58 -0.41
C LEU A 61 0.99 -8.64 -0.43
N ARG A 62 0.41 -8.36 -1.62
CA ARG A 62 -0.82 -7.55 -1.74
C ARG A 62 -1.98 -8.18 -0.97
N MET A 63 -2.19 -9.48 -1.11
CA MET A 63 -3.26 -10.18 -0.40
C MET A 63 -3.08 -10.12 1.12
N LYS A 64 -1.85 -10.22 1.62
CA LYS A 64 -1.56 -10.03 3.05
C LYS A 64 -1.84 -8.60 3.51
N VAL A 65 -1.55 -7.58 2.70
CA VAL A 65 -1.94 -6.19 3.02
C VAL A 65 -3.45 -6.07 3.15
N PHE A 66 -4.22 -6.57 2.17
CA PHE A 66 -5.69 -6.52 2.24
C PHE A 66 -6.25 -7.31 3.43
N ALA A 67 -5.67 -8.47 3.76
CA ALA A 67 -6.10 -9.26 4.91
C ALA A 67 -5.86 -8.52 6.24
N SER A 68 -4.70 -7.86 6.39
CA SER A 68 -4.41 -7.05 7.57
C SER A 68 -5.33 -5.84 7.69
N ILE A 69 -5.61 -5.14 6.59
CA ILE A 69 -6.57 -4.02 6.56
C ILE A 69 -7.98 -4.52 6.93
N GLN A 70 -8.41 -5.65 6.36
CA GLN A 70 -9.69 -6.25 6.68
C GLN A 70 -9.80 -6.64 8.16
N ALA A 71 -8.72 -7.13 8.77
CA ALA A 71 -8.69 -7.44 10.20
C ALA A 71 -8.90 -6.17 11.05
N ILE A 72 -8.23 -5.06 10.72
CA ILE A 72 -8.41 -3.76 11.40
C ILE A 72 -9.86 -3.27 11.27
N ILE A 73 -10.41 -3.30 10.06
CA ILE A 73 -11.80 -2.91 9.78
C ILE A 73 -12.78 -3.77 10.57
N GLY A 74 -12.53 -5.08 10.63
CA GLY A 74 -13.36 -6.06 11.34
C GLY A 74 -13.45 -5.86 12.84
N ILE A 75 -12.49 -5.16 13.47
CA ILE A 75 -12.56 -4.80 14.90
C ILE A 75 -13.74 -3.86 15.18
N GLY A 76 -14.13 -3.03 14.20
CA GLY A 76 -15.33 -2.17 14.27
C GLY A 76 -15.23 -0.97 15.23
N THR A 77 -14.36 -1.03 16.24
CA THR A 77 -14.14 0.04 17.24
C THR A 77 -12.91 0.89 16.96
N PHE A 78 -12.14 0.57 15.91
CA PHE A 78 -10.93 1.30 15.57
C PHE A 78 -11.25 2.74 15.15
N ASN A 79 -10.60 3.71 15.80
CA ASN A 79 -10.87 5.13 15.59
C ASN A 79 -9.93 5.72 14.54
N PHE A 80 -10.39 5.75 13.29
CA PHE A 80 -9.67 6.31 12.13
C PHE A 80 -9.41 7.81 12.19
N ARG A 81 -9.92 8.52 13.21
CA ARG A 81 -9.65 9.95 13.42
C ARG A 81 -8.34 10.21 14.17
N LEU A 82 -7.76 9.18 14.80
CA LEU A 82 -6.45 9.30 15.44
C LEU A 82 -5.36 9.35 14.37
N SER A 83 -4.31 10.15 14.61
CA SER A 83 -3.20 10.30 13.65
C SER A 83 -2.56 8.96 13.28
N LEU A 84 -2.37 8.07 14.25
CA LEU A 84 -1.83 6.73 14.01
C LEU A 84 -2.76 5.87 13.13
N ALA A 85 -4.06 6.08 13.21
CA ALA A 85 -5.02 5.32 12.42
C ALA A 85 -5.05 5.73 10.94
N ARG A 86 -4.63 6.96 10.62
CA ARG A 86 -4.42 7.42 9.23
C ARG A 86 -3.28 6.70 8.54
N ALA A 87 -2.41 6.06 9.31
CA ALA A 87 -1.29 5.33 8.75
C ALA A 87 -1.77 4.20 7.81
N ILE A 88 -2.97 3.66 8.01
CA ILE A 88 -3.58 2.65 7.13
C ILE A 88 -3.70 3.08 5.65
N LEU A 89 -3.65 4.39 5.38
CA LEU A 89 -3.73 4.93 4.03
C LEU A 89 -2.51 4.56 3.19
N TYR A 90 -1.30 4.51 3.78
CA TYR A 90 -0.10 4.12 3.05
C TYR A 90 -0.19 2.67 2.53
N PRO A 91 -0.46 1.66 3.36
CA PRO A 91 -0.62 0.29 2.88
C PRO A 91 -1.74 0.13 1.86
N LEU A 92 -2.88 0.78 2.11
CA LEU A 92 -4.03 0.69 1.21
C LEU A 92 -3.74 1.33 -0.15
N PHE A 93 -3.02 2.45 -0.18
CA PHE A 93 -2.59 3.10 -1.40
C PHE A 93 -1.66 2.19 -2.21
N ILE A 94 -0.60 1.66 -1.60
CA ILE A 94 0.36 0.78 -2.30
C ILE A 94 -0.31 -0.48 -2.84
N ALA A 95 -1.12 -1.16 -2.02
CA ALA A 95 -1.87 -2.33 -2.49
C ALA A 95 -2.88 -1.95 -3.59
N GLY A 96 -3.49 -0.76 -3.47
CA GLY A 96 -4.44 -0.21 -4.43
C GLY A 96 -3.82 0.04 -5.80
N ILE A 97 -2.72 0.80 -5.88
CA ILE A 97 -2.07 1.08 -7.17
C ILE A 97 -1.55 -0.19 -7.84
N LEU A 98 -1.17 -1.20 -7.05
CA LEU A 98 -0.69 -2.48 -7.55
C LEU A 98 -1.78 -3.51 -7.83
N ALA A 99 -3.07 -3.19 -7.58
CA ALA A 99 -4.18 -4.09 -7.83
C ALA A 99 -4.25 -4.52 -9.31
N GLU A 100 -4.33 -5.83 -9.58
CA GLU A 100 -4.21 -6.37 -10.95
C GLU A 100 -5.55 -6.74 -11.59
N ASN A 101 -6.57 -7.00 -10.79
CA ASN A 101 -7.87 -7.49 -11.28
C ASN A 101 -9.04 -6.77 -10.58
N ALA A 102 -10.25 -6.99 -11.10
CA ALA A 102 -11.46 -6.33 -10.60
C ALA A 102 -11.76 -6.63 -9.13
N GLN A 103 -11.41 -7.82 -8.65
CA GLN A 103 -11.60 -8.21 -7.25
C GLN A 103 -10.68 -7.41 -6.33
N GLU A 104 -9.39 -7.31 -6.66
CA GLU A 104 -8.43 -6.50 -5.90
C GLU A 104 -8.82 -5.02 -5.88
N GLN A 105 -9.23 -4.47 -7.03
CA GLN A 105 -9.75 -3.11 -7.10
C GLN A 105 -10.98 -2.91 -6.22
N GLN A 106 -11.86 -3.92 -6.13
CA GLN A 106 -13.03 -3.85 -5.29
C GLN A 106 -12.67 -3.89 -3.80
N LEU A 107 -11.68 -4.71 -3.40
CA LEU A 107 -11.16 -4.70 -2.03
C LEU A 107 -10.65 -3.30 -1.65
N THR A 108 -9.88 -2.67 -2.54
CA THR A 108 -9.40 -1.30 -2.34
C THR A 108 -10.55 -0.30 -2.16
N ARG A 109 -11.55 -0.33 -3.05
CA ARG A 109 -12.71 0.58 -2.98
C ARG A 109 -13.47 0.42 -1.67
N VAL A 110 -13.75 -0.81 -1.26
CA VAL A 110 -14.50 -1.09 -0.01
C VAL A 110 -13.73 -0.58 1.21
N ALA A 111 -12.41 -0.78 1.25
CA ALA A 111 -11.59 -0.30 2.36
C ALA A 111 -11.58 1.24 2.42
N PHE A 112 -11.39 1.93 1.30
CA PHE A 112 -11.47 3.40 1.26
C PHE A 112 -12.85 3.92 1.67
N GLN A 113 -13.93 3.32 1.15
CA GLN A 113 -15.30 3.69 1.54
C GLN A 113 -15.52 3.57 3.05
N TYR A 114 -15.02 2.49 3.66
CA TYR A 114 -15.12 2.29 5.10
C TYR A 114 -14.35 3.37 5.87
N ILE A 115 -13.11 3.67 5.47
CA ILE A 115 -12.29 4.70 6.12
C ILE A 115 -12.94 6.07 5.98
N MET A 116 -13.42 6.44 4.79
CA MET A 116 -14.11 7.71 4.53
C MET A 116 -15.34 7.90 5.42
N GLN A 117 -16.17 6.86 5.57
CA GLN A 117 -17.36 6.91 6.43
C GLN A 117 -17.04 7.12 7.91
N LYS A 118 -15.84 6.71 8.36
CA LYS A 118 -15.42 6.80 9.77
C LYS A 118 -14.45 7.95 10.05
N GLY A 119 -13.80 8.47 9.02
CA GLY A 119 -12.75 9.49 9.05
C GLY A 119 -13.25 10.92 8.79
N GLN A 120 -12.36 11.76 8.26
CA GLN A 120 -12.68 13.07 7.69
C GLN A 120 -12.65 12.96 6.17
N GLU A 121 -13.55 13.64 5.46
CA GLU A 121 -13.60 13.59 4.00
C GLU A 121 -12.55 14.55 3.39
N GLY A 122 -11.77 14.07 2.42
CA GLY A 122 -10.85 14.90 1.64
C GLY A 122 -9.66 14.12 1.09
N THR A 123 -8.69 13.82 1.95
CA THR A 123 -7.43 13.17 1.56
C THR A 123 -7.66 11.77 1.00
N GLU A 124 -8.54 11.00 1.62
CA GLU A 124 -8.89 9.64 1.23
C GLU A 124 -9.50 9.61 -0.18
N GLN A 125 -10.29 10.62 -0.53
CA GLN A 125 -10.91 10.72 -1.85
C GLN A 125 -9.86 11.03 -2.91
N ILE A 126 -8.97 11.98 -2.61
CA ILE A 126 -7.83 12.31 -3.49
C ILE A 126 -6.96 11.06 -3.74
N ILE A 127 -6.63 10.31 -2.68
CA ILE A 127 -5.85 9.06 -2.82
C ILE A 127 -6.60 8.05 -3.68
N MET A 128 -7.90 7.87 -3.46
CA MET A 128 -8.73 6.96 -4.24
C MET A 128 -8.81 7.38 -5.73
N ASP A 129 -8.86 8.68 -6.01
CA ASP A 129 -8.87 9.21 -7.38
C ASP A 129 -7.55 8.94 -8.10
N ILE A 130 -6.41 9.07 -7.40
CA ILE A 130 -5.09 8.70 -7.93
C ILE A 130 -5.04 7.21 -8.24
N VAL A 131 -5.49 6.36 -7.32
CA VAL A 131 -5.55 4.91 -7.51
C VAL A 131 -6.41 4.56 -8.73
N ALA A 132 -7.57 5.19 -8.88
CA ALA A 132 -8.44 4.99 -10.04
C ALA A 132 -7.77 5.42 -11.35
N LYS A 133 -6.98 6.49 -11.35
CA LYS A 133 -6.20 6.93 -12.50
C LYS A 133 -5.11 5.92 -12.87
N VAL A 134 -4.43 5.33 -11.88
CA VAL A 134 -3.48 4.23 -12.12
C VAL A 134 -4.17 3.03 -12.76
N TRP A 135 -5.35 2.63 -12.30
CA TRP A 135 -6.09 1.50 -12.91
C TRP A 135 -6.51 1.76 -14.35
N LYS A 136 -6.81 3.02 -14.69
CA LYS A 136 -7.17 3.42 -16.04
C LYS A 136 -5.96 3.41 -16.97
N ASN A 137 -4.83 3.92 -16.51
CA ASN A 137 -3.68 4.25 -17.35
C ASN A 137 -2.54 3.21 -17.27
N GLY A 138 -2.50 2.39 -16.22
CA GLY A 138 -1.41 1.44 -15.92
C GLY A 138 -1.70 -0.01 -16.32
N LYS A 139 -2.68 -0.26 -17.21
CA LYS A 139 -3.00 -1.63 -17.66
C LYS A 139 -1.82 -2.26 -18.39
N GLY A 140 -1.38 -3.43 -17.92
CA GLY A 140 -0.25 -4.16 -18.51
C GLY A 140 1.13 -3.57 -18.22
N GLY A 141 1.20 -2.50 -17.41
CA GLY A 141 2.45 -1.94 -16.92
C GLY A 141 3.03 -2.73 -15.75
N ASN A 142 4.35 -2.67 -15.58
CA ASN A 142 5.06 -3.21 -14.42
C ASN A 142 4.86 -2.33 -13.16
N GLU A 143 5.33 -2.79 -12.02
CA GLU A 143 5.15 -2.14 -10.71
C GLU A 143 5.70 -0.70 -10.71
N ALA A 144 6.89 -0.49 -11.29
CA ALA A 144 7.51 0.83 -11.42
C ALA A 144 6.64 1.82 -12.21
N SER A 145 6.08 1.39 -13.34
CA SER A 145 5.22 2.24 -14.18
C SER A 145 3.94 2.67 -13.45
N LYS A 146 3.36 1.78 -12.64
CA LYS A 146 2.16 2.09 -11.84
C LYS A 146 2.47 3.13 -10.77
N LEU A 147 3.62 3.01 -10.10
CA LEU A 147 4.08 4.01 -9.14
C LEU A 147 4.36 5.37 -9.81
N MET A 148 4.96 5.37 -10.99
CA MET A 148 5.21 6.61 -11.76
C MET A 148 3.91 7.34 -12.11
N ILE A 149 2.90 6.62 -12.62
CA ILE A 149 1.57 7.19 -12.91
C ILE A 149 0.93 7.78 -11.64
N ALA A 150 1.11 7.14 -10.49
CA ALA A 150 0.59 7.63 -9.22
C ALA A 150 1.28 8.93 -8.79
N THR A 151 2.60 9.02 -8.96
CA THR A 151 3.41 10.23 -8.70
C THR A 151 2.99 11.38 -9.61
N GLU A 152 2.81 11.14 -10.91
CA GLU A 152 2.33 12.13 -11.87
C GLU A 152 0.92 12.61 -11.53
N ALA A 153 0.02 11.71 -11.17
CA ALA A 153 -1.33 12.04 -10.74
C ALA A 153 -1.36 12.89 -9.46
N THR A 154 -0.45 12.63 -8.52
CA THR A 154 -0.31 13.41 -7.29
C THR A 154 0.11 14.85 -7.61
N ALA A 155 1.07 15.02 -8.54
CA ALA A 155 1.53 16.33 -8.98
C ALA A 155 0.43 17.13 -9.71
N GLU A 156 -0.35 16.49 -10.58
CA GLU A 156 -1.47 17.14 -11.29
C GLU A 156 -2.56 17.65 -10.35
N LEU A 157 -2.83 16.93 -9.27
CA LEU A 157 -3.85 17.30 -8.29
C LEU A 157 -3.37 18.36 -7.28
N ASN A 158 -2.10 18.80 -7.39
CA ASN A 158 -1.44 19.69 -6.43
C ASN A 158 -1.64 19.23 -4.98
N ALA A 159 -1.65 17.91 -4.77
CA ALA A 159 -1.93 17.30 -3.49
C ALA A 159 -0.62 17.00 -2.75
N GLU A 160 -0.41 17.60 -1.58
CA GLU A 160 0.60 17.14 -0.63
C GLU A 160 0.03 15.92 0.12
N ILE A 161 0.28 14.73 -0.43
CA ILE A 161 -0.16 13.48 0.19
C ILE A 161 0.95 12.99 1.12
N HIS A 162 0.78 13.24 2.40
CA HIS A 162 1.62 12.64 3.42
C HIS A 162 1.04 11.29 3.85
N LEU A 163 1.56 10.23 3.23
CA LEU A 163 1.34 8.85 3.63
C LEU A 163 2.33 8.56 4.78
N TYR A 164 1.92 8.81 6.03
CA TYR A 164 2.72 8.53 7.22
C TYR A 164 2.51 7.10 7.69
#